data_AF-A0A3B9MD79-F1
#
_entry.id   AF-A0A3B9MD79-F1
#
_cell.length_a   1.000
_cell.length_b   1.000
_cell.length_c   1.000
_cell.angle_alpha   90.00
_cell.angle_beta   90.00
_cell.angle_gamma   90.00
#
_symmetry.space_group_name_H-M   'P 1'
#
loop_
_entity.id
_entity.type
_entity.pdbx_description
1 polymer ?
#
loop_
_entity_poly.entity_id
_entity_poly.type
_entity_poly.pdbx_seq_one_letter_code
_entity_poly.pdbx_strand_id
1 'polypeptide(L)'
;MQDRLRALETYPASGEPVPERQAAAEAVLRRALAALSSREGYELAGRLLAGEDTLAAGSLESSIVLQDLAQAGLAVWDVGSGSSQPTPLLRELFQLLAVAVTEAAAEAEAER
;
A
#
# COMPACT_ATOMS: atom_id res chain seq x y z
N MET A 1 20.52 0.27 -11.47
CA MET A 1 19.13 0.82 -11.47
C MET A 1 18.38 0.46 -12.74
N GLN A 2 19.02 0.54 -13.92
CA GLN A 2 18.44 0.08 -15.20
C GLN A 2 18.09 -1.43 -15.24
N ASP A 3 18.86 -2.28 -14.57
CA ASP A 3 18.58 -3.74 -14.55
C ASP A 3 17.31 -4.12 -13.77
N ARG A 4 16.88 -3.29 -12.82
CA ARG A 4 15.66 -3.53 -12.01
C ARG A 4 14.39 -3.17 -12.77
N LEU A 5 14.45 -2.21 -13.69
CA LEU A 5 13.34 -1.83 -14.57
C LEU A 5 13.20 -2.82 -15.74
N ARG A 6 14.32 -3.32 -16.28
CA ARG A 6 14.31 -4.35 -17.33
C ARG A 6 13.66 -5.67 -16.88
N ALA A 7 13.78 -6.00 -15.60
CA ALA A 7 13.15 -7.18 -15.01
C ALA A 7 11.61 -7.11 -14.96
N LEU A 8 11.03 -5.90 -14.98
CA LEU A 8 9.58 -5.68 -15.05
C LEU A 8 9.05 -5.74 -16.49
N GLU A 9 9.88 -5.42 -17.49
CA GLU A 9 9.53 -5.51 -18.92
C GLU A 9 9.57 -6.95 -19.46
N THR A 10 10.22 -7.88 -18.76
CA THR A 10 10.26 -9.31 -19.09
C THR A 10 9.24 -10.12 -18.28
N TYR A 11 8.00 -9.65 -18.20
CA TYR A 11 6.90 -10.55 -17.89
C TYR A 11 6.82 -11.57 -19.04
N PRO A 12 7.00 -12.89 -18.80
CA PRO A 12 6.81 -13.83 -19.87
C PRO A 12 5.33 -13.77 -20.26
N ALA A 13 5.07 -13.40 -21.51
CA ALA A 13 3.75 -13.54 -22.14
C ALA A 13 3.28 -15.02 -22.23
N SER A 14 4.03 -15.96 -21.65
CA SER A 14 3.74 -17.39 -21.58
C SER A 14 3.57 -17.81 -20.12
N GLY A 15 2.37 -18.30 -19.81
CA GLY A 15 1.96 -18.76 -18.49
C GLY A 15 2.87 -19.86 -17.92
N GLU A 16 3.36 -19.61 -16.71
CA GLU A 16 3.11 -20.40 -15.50
C GLU A 16 3.73 -19.60 -14.34
N PRO A 17 3.03 -19.38 -13.22
CA PRO A 17 3.63 -18.70 -12.09
C PRO A 17 4.75 -19.58 -11.50
N VAL A 18 6.00 -19.13 -11.61
CA VAL A 18 7.12 -19.74 -10.89
C VAL A 18 6.76 -19.74 -9.39
N PRO A 19 6.63 -20.90 -8.71
CA PRO A 19 6.07 -20.98 -7.35
C PRO A 19 6.76 -20.05 -6.34
N GLU A 20 8.08 -19.86 -6.48
CA GLU A 20 8.86 -18.94 -5.66
C GLU A 20 8.46 -17.46 -5.87
N ARG A 21 8.14 -17.06 -7.11
CA ARG A 21 7.65 -15.70 -7.42
C ARG A 21 6.25 -15.48 -6.89
N GLN A 22 5.40 -16.50 -6.91
CA GLN A 22 4.06 -16.43 -6.33
C GLN A 22 4.12 -16.29 -4.81
N ALA A 23 4.94 -17.10 -4.12
CA ALA A 23 5.13 -17.00 -2.68
C ALA A 23 5.70 -15.63 -2.26
N ALA A 24 6.65 -15.10 -3.04
CA ALA A 24 7.20 -13.76 -2.80
C ALA A 24 6.14 -12.67 -3.00
N ALA A 25 5.33 -12.74 -4.07
CA ALA A 25 4.24 -11.80 -4.31
C ALA A 25 3.17 -11.87 -3.22
N GLU A 26 2.82 -13.07 -2.76
CA GLU A 26 1.87 -13.27 -1.67
C GLU A 26 2.40 -12.69 -0.34
N ALA A 27 3.69 -12.88 -0.04
CA ALA A 27 4.30 -12.30 1.15
C ALA A 27 4.26 -10.75 1.13
N VAL A 28 4.52 -10.13 -0.04
CA VAL A 28 4.39 -8.68 -0.23
C VAL A 28 2.95 -8.23 0.00
N LEU A 29 1.98 -8.91 -0.61
CA LEU A 29 0.56 -8.58 -0.47
C LEU A 29 0.08 -8.71 0.98
N ARG A 30 0.46 -9.78 1.68
CA ARG A 30 0.11 -9.98 3.10
C ARG A 30 0.66 -8.86 3.97
N ARG A 31 1.91 -8.42 3.73
CA ARG A 31 2.51 -7.30 4.47
C ARG A 31 1.82 -5.98 4.18
N ALA A 32 1.47 -5.73 2.92
CA ALA A 32 0.73 -4.55 2.50
C ALA A 32 -0.65 -4.48 3.16
N LEU A 33 -1.40 -5.58 3.14
CA LEU A 33 -2.71 -5.65 3.78
C LEU A 33 -2.60 -5.48 5.30
N ALA A 34 -1.58 -6.05 5.94
CA ALA A 34 -1.35 -5.85 7.37
C ALA A 34 -1.10 -4.37 7.71
N ALA A 35 -0.32 -3.66 6.90
CA ALA A 35 -0.05 -2.23 7.09
C ALA A 35 -1.29 -1.34 6.89
N LEU A 36 -2.27 -1.80 6.10
CA LEU A 36 -3.55 -1.10 5.86
C LEU A 36 -4.68 -1.59 6.78
N SER A 37 -4.43 -2.57 7.64
CA SER A 37 -5.47 -3.15 8.50
C SER A 37 -5.85 -2.28 9.69
N SER A 38 -4.96 -1.35 10.09
CA SER A 38 -5.27 -0.36 11.13
C SER A 38 -5.97 0.86 10.53
N ARG A 39 -6.79 1.52 11.35
CA ARG A 39 -7.47 2.75 10.97
C ARG A 39 -6.46 3.83 10.59
N GLU A 40 -5.40 3.97 11.37
CA GLU A 40 -4.35 4.96 11.18
C GLU A 40 -3.56 4.70 9.89
N GLY A 41 -3.27 3.44 9.58
CA GLY A 41 -2.62 3.03 8.34
C GLY A 41 -3.46 3.35 7.11
N TYR A 42 -4.75 3.05 7.17
CA TYR A 42 -5.70 3.34 6.10
C TYR A 42 -5.90 4.86 5.91
N GLU A 43 -6.13 5.63 6.98
CA GLU A 43 -6.30 7.08 6.90
C GLU A 43 -5.04 7.76 6.35
N LEU A 44 -3.84 7.38 6.83
CA LEU A 44 -2.59 7.94 6.34
C LEU A 44 -2.36 7.61 4.86
N ALA A 45 -2.69 6.40 4.43
CA ALA A 45 -2.66 6.02 3.02
C ALA A 45 -3.59 6.90 2.16
N GLY A 46 -4.80 7.20 2.64
CA GLY A 46 -5.72 8.12 1.97
C GLY A 46 -5.13 9.52 1.80
N ARG A 47 -4.50 10.05 2.85
CA ARG A 47 -3.82 11.36 2.82
C ARG A 47 -2.64 11.39 1.85
N LEU A 48 -1.80 10.35 1.85
CA LEU A 48 -0.72 10.18 0.87
C LEU A 48 -1.25 10.21 -0.56
N LEU A 49 -2.36 9.51 -0.82
CA LEU A 49 -2.99 9.44 -2.13
C LEU A 49 -3.60 10.77 -2.57
N ALA A 50 -4.11 11.56 -1.63
CA ALA A 50 -4.59 12.92 -1.86
C ALA A 50 -3.45 13.95 -2.07
N GLY A 51 -2.19 13.54 -1.86
CA GLY A 51 -1.04 14.43 -1.96
C GLY A 51 -0.90 15.39 -0.79
N GLU A 52 -1.53 15.07 0.35
CA GLU A 52 -1.39 15.85 1.57
C GLU A 52 0.00 15.66 2.19
N ASP A 53 0.48 16.71 2.87
CA ASP A 53 1.65 16.59 3.71
C ASP A 53 1.32 15.74 4.94
N THR A 54 1.79 14.50 4.92
CA THR A 54 1.54 13.51 5.96
C THR A 54 2.39 13.73 7.22
N LEU A 55 3.45 14.53 7.11
CA LEU A 55 4.32 14.91 8.22
C LEU A 55 4.03 16.31 8.76
N ALA A 56 3.18 17.11 8.10
CA ALA A 56 2.78 18.45 8.56
C ALA A 56 2.21 18.49 9.99
N ALA A 57 1.78 17.35 10.55
CA ALA A 57 1.30 17.25 11.93
C ALA A 57 2.38 16.93 12.98
N GLY A 58 3.63 16.61 12.58
CA GLY A 58 4.75 16.35 13.49
C GLY A 58 4.53 15.20 14.49
N SER A 59 3.50 14.38 14.33
CA SER A 59 3.21 13.28 15.25
C SER A 59 4.17 12.11 15.03
N LEU A 60 4.77 11.62 16.11
CA LEU A 60 5.59 10.40 16.13
C LEU A 60 4.82 9.22 15.54
N GLU A 61 3.51 9.15 15.80
CA GLU A 61 2.64 8.08 15.31
C GLU A 61 2.55 8.08 13.78
N SER A 62 2.38 9.26 13.15
CA SER A 62 2.32 9.37 11.70
C SER A 62 3.65 8.94 11.04
N SER A 63 4.77 9.17 11.70
CA SER A 63 6.08 8.72 11.23
C SER A 63 6.26 7.20 11.35
N ILE A 64 5.77 6.59 12.44
CA ILE A 64 5.78 5.12 12.60
C ILE A 64 4.92 4.47 11.53
N VAL A 65 3.69 4.96 11.33
CA VAL A 65 2.78 4.41 10.32
C VAL A 65 3.34 4.61 8.90
N LEU A 66 3.93 5.76 8.61
CA LEU A 66 4.60 6.00 7.31
C LEU A 66 5.78 5.05 7.10
N GLN A 67 6.53 4.74 8.15
CA GLN A 67 7.59 3.74 8.12
C GLN A 67 7.04 2.36 7.79
N ASP A 68 5.94 1.95 8.42
CA ASP A 68 5.29 0.66 8.18
C ASP A 68 4.78 0.55 6.73
N LEU A 69 4.16 1.61 6.21
CA LEU A 69 3.75 1.68 4.81
C LEU A 69 4.95 1.59 3.85
N ALA A 70 6.05 2.29 4.14
CA ALA A 70 7.26 2.24 3.32
C ALA A 70 7.91 0.85 3.34
N GLN A 71 7.98 0.24 4.52
CA GLN A 71 8.46 -1.12 4.71
C GLN A 71 7.59 -2.17 4.00
N ALA A 72 6.29 -1.92 3.89
CA ALA A 72 5.35 -2.74 3.13
C ALA A 72 5.40 -2.49 1.61
N GLY A 73 6.20 -1.52 1.13
CA GLY A 73 6.29 -1.16 -0.28
C GLY A 73 5.12 -0.32 -0.79
N LEU A 74 4.35 0.27 0.12
CA LEU A 74 3.16 1.09 -0.19
C LEU A 74 3.49 2.58 -0.36
N ALA A 75 4.62 3.02 0.19
CA ALA A 75 5.13 4.36 0.00
C ALA A 75 6.64 4.36 -0.23
N VAL A 76 7.13 5.37 -0.93
CA VAL A 76 8.54 5.77 -0.89
C VAL A 76 8.63 6.90 0.12
N TRP A 77 9.42 6.73 1.16
CA TRP A 77 9.64 7.75 2.19
C TRP A 77 11.12 8.11 2.28
N ASP A 78 11.42 9.38 2.05
CA ASP A 78 12.74 9.95 2.29
C ASP A 78 12.76 10.61 3.66
N VAL A 79 13.44 9.95 4.61
CA VAL A 79 13.58 10.42 5.99
C VAL A 79 14.37 11.72 6.08
N GLY A 80 15.29 11.98 5.15
CA GLY A 80 16.15 13.18 5.16
C GLY A 80 15.39 14.44 4.74
N SER A 81 14.48 14.33 3.78
CA SER A 81 13.63 15.45 3.33
C SER A 81 12.24 15.45 3.98
N GLY A 82 11.83 14.36 4.62
CA GLY A 82 10.46 14.14 5.08
C GLY A 82 9.47 13.87 3.93
N SER A 83 9.93 13.79 2.68
CA SER A 83 9.02 13.62 1.54
C SER A 83 8.52 12.18 1.44
N SER A 84 7.22 12.03 1.12
CA SER A 84 6.59 10.73 0.95
C SER A 84 5.77 10.67 -0.32
N GLN A 85 5.87 9.58 -1.06
CA GLN A 85 5.11 9.35 -2.29
C GLN A 85 4.44 7.98 -2.28
N PRO A 86 3.14 7.89 -2.63
CA PRO A 86 2.44 6.61 -2.71
C PRO A 86 2.92 5.78 -3.91
N THR A 87 3.06 4.47 -3.73
CA THR A 87 3.39 3.54 -4.83
C THR A 87 2.14 3.12 -5.62
N PRO A 88 2.29 2.55 -6.83
CA PRO A 88 1.15 2.00 -7.57
C PRO A 88 0.37 0.94 -6.78
N LEU A 89 1.07 0.07 -6.05
CA LEU A 89 0.45 -0.97 -5.22
C LEU A 89 -0.49 -0.38 -4.17
N LEU A 90 -0.12 0.76 -3.56
CA LEU A 90 -1.00 1.42 -2.60
C LEU A 90 -2.29 1.93 -3.26
N ARG A 91 -2.20 2.50 -4.46
CA ARG A 91 -3.39 2.98 -5.20
C ARG A 91 -4.36 1.85 -5.48
N GLU A 92 -3.85 0.72 -5.97
CA GLU A 92 -4.65 -0.46 -6.31
C GLU A 92 -5.33 -1.07 -5.08
N LEU A 93 -4.56 -1.32 -4.01
CA LEU A 93 -5.11 -1.91 -2.78
C LEU A 93 -6.11 -0.99 -2.09
N PHE A 94 -5.85 0.31 -2.07
CA PHE A 94 -6.75 1.27 -1.43
C PHE A 94 -8.11 1.32 -2.13
N GLN A 95 -8.13 1.25 -3.47
CA GLN A 95 -9.36 1.18 -4.26
C GLN A 95 -10.14 -0.11 -3.98
N LEU A 96 -9.45 -1.26 -3.93
CA LEU A 96 -10.08 -2.55 -3.62
C LEU A 96 -10.70 -2.56 -2.22
N LEU A 97 -9.98 -2.04 -1.22
CA LEU A 97 -10.47 -1.96 0.15
C LEU A 97 -11.64 -0.98 0.28
N ALA A 98 -11.65 0.14 -0.44
CA ALA A 98 -12.75 1.09 -0.42
C ALA A 98 -14.08 0.46 -0.88
N VAL A 99 -14.03 -0.41 -1.90
CA VAL A 99 -15.20 -1.18 -2.36
C VAL A 99 -15.67 -2.12 -1.24
N ALA A 100 -14.78 -2.93 -0.67
CA ALA A 100 -15.11 -3.88 0.39
C ALA A 100 -15.71 -3.21 1.64
N VAL A 101 -15.18 -2.05 2.03
CA VAL A 101 -15.73 -1.25 3.15
C VAL A 101 -17.14 -0.75 2.84
N THR A 102 -17.38 -0.32 1.61
CA THR A 102 -18.71 0.16 1.17
C THR A 102 -19.73 -0.98 1.17
N GLU A 103 -19.35 -2.16 0.67
CA GLU A 103 -20.19 -3.36 0.67
C GLU A 103 -20.53 -3.80 2.10
N ALA A 104 -19.53 -3.89 2.98
CA ALA A 104 -19.74 -4.26 4.39
C ALA A 104 -20.65 -3.26 5.13
N ALA A 105 -20.54 -1.97 4.83
CA ALA A 105 -21.43 -0.96 5.40
C ALA A 105 -22.89 -1.14 4.93
N ALA A 106 -23.10 -1.43 3.64
CA ALA A 106 -24.42 -1.68 3.09
C ALA A 106 -25.08 -2.95 3.68
N GLU A 107 -24.30 -4.02 3.87
CA GLU A 107 -24.78 -5.24 4.54
C GLU A 107 -25.19 -4.97 5.99
N ALA A 108 -24.36 -4.24 6.75
CA ALA A 108 -24.66 -3.88 8.13
C ALA A 108 -25.89 -2.97 8.28
N GLU A 109 -26.23 -2.17 7.27
CA GLU A 109 -27.46 -1.38 7.23
C GLU A 109 -28.69 -2.22 6.87
N ALA A 110 -28.55 -3.24 6.01
CA ALA A 110 -29.65 -4.14 5.65
C ALA A 110 -30.06 -5.09 6.79
N GLU A 111 -29.16 -5.34 7.75
CA GLU A 111 -29.41 -6.17 8.94
C GLU A 111 -30.03 -5.39 10.13
N ARG A 112 -30.20 -4.06 10.02
CA ARG A 112 -30.80 -3.19 11.06
C ARG A 112 -32.27 -2.92 10.81
#